data_AF-M5G4J6-F1
#
_entry.id   AF-M5G4J6-F1
#
_cell.length_a   1.000
_cell.length_b   1.000
_cell.length_c   1.000
_cell.angle_alpha   90.00
_cell.angle_beta   90.00
_cell.angle_gamma   90.00
#
_symmetry.space_group_name_H-M   'P 1'
#
loop_
_entity.id
_entity.type
_entity.pdbx_description
1 polymer ?
#
loop_
_entity_poly.entity_id
_entity_poly.type
_entity_poly.pdbx_seq_one_letter_code
_entity_poly.pdbx_strand_id
1 'polypeptide(L)'
;MHMGRVSPSPPCFSPTPFSVTHHFVALEKLFGLCEPVVTGGGDKIDWACFYTDDDTYKLWAQIHNGMDNANKNLYEDFKTKILKYYPGAVNNKHWYATWDLDNLVHKWQCCIKTKGEFTEFYQDFYSISTWLIKHNWISVLNQQKALLCVLKFLPTESCIWDKMLNRLEQKYNRAVDKPWTMAELKETVEWALGNTMTKV
;
A
#
# COMPACT_ATOMS: atom_id res chain seq x y z
N MET A 1 -22.83 -20.00 27.98
CA MET A 1 -22.53 -19.53 26.61
C MET A 1 -21.57 -18.35 26.74
N HIS A 2 -20.26 -18.62 26.81
CA HIS A 2 -19.24 -17.56 26.88
C HIS A 2 -18.83 -17.26 25.44
N MET A 3 -19.17 -16.06 24.94
CA MET A 3 -18.55 -15.57 23.72
C MET A 3 -17.08 -15.29 24.03
N GLY A 4 -16.20 -16.10 23.45
CA GLY A 4 -14.76 -15.83 23.47
C GLY A 4 -14.52 -14.47 22.82
N ARG A 5 -13.93 -13.54 23.57
CA ARG A 5 -13.29 -12.36 23.00
C ARG A 5 -12.28 -12.87 21.97
N VAL A 6 -12.53 -12.61 20.70
CA VAL A 6 -11.50 -12.75 19.67
C VAL A 6 -10.43 -11.74 20.05
N SER A 7 -9.31 -12.21 20.58
CA SER A 7 -8.13 -11.38 20.79
C SER A 7 -7.80 -10.71 19.46
N PRO A 8 -7.61 -9.38 19.40
CA PRO A 8 -7.17 -8.72 18.18
C PRO A 8 -5.87 -9.38 17.72
N SER A 9 -5.84 -9.84 16.48
CA SER A 9 -4.62 -10.41 15.89
C SER A 9 -3.48 -9.36 16.01
N PRO A 10 -2.26 -9.78 16.37
CA PRO A 10 -1.10 -8.89 16.47
C PRO A 10 -0.96 -8.04 15.20
N PRO A 11 -0.77 -6.71 15.30
CA PRO A 11 -0.42 -5.92 14.12
C PRO A 11 0.89 -6.45 13.55
N CYS A 12 0.85 -6.94 12.30
CA CYS A 12 2.05 -7.41 11.60
C CYS A 12 2.86 -6.19 11.17
N PHE A 13 4.03 -6.01 11.77
CA PHE A 13 4.97 -4.95 11.40
C PHE A 13 5.80 -5.38 10.19
N SER A 14 5.92 -4.50 9.20
CA SER A 14 7.00 -4.54 8.21
C SER A 14 7.88 -3.30 8.39
N PRO A 15 9.16 -3.28 7.97
CA PRO A 15 10.04 -2.13 8.18
C PRO A 15 9.88 -1.03 7.12
N THR A 16 8.67 -0.84 6.57
CA THR A 16 8.37 0.25 5.63
C THR A 16 7.91 1.51 6.38
N PRO A 17 8.07 2.72 5.81
CA PRO A 17 7.56 3.95 6.42
C PRO A 17 6.04 3.93 6.67
N PHE A 18 5.29 3.15 5.89
CA PHE A 18 3.83 3.03 6.00
C PHE A 18 3.39 2.13 7.14
N SER A 19 4.06 1.00 7.27
CA SER A 19 3.78 0.02 8.31
C SER A 19 4.13 0.53 9.69
N VAL A 20 5.16 1.37 9.87
CA VAL A 20 5.45 1.97 11.19
C VAL A 20 4.37 2.94 11.65
N THR A 21 3.82 3.76 10.75
CA THR A 21 2.67 4.60 11.05
C THR A 21 1.45 3.78 11.40
N HIS A 22 1.13 2.78 10.57
CA HIS A 22 -0.06 1.96 10.75
C HIS A 22 0.02 1.11 12.02
N HIS A 23 1.24 0.68 12.38
CA HIS A 23 1.54 0.00 13.63
C HIS A 23 1.17 0.86 14.84
N PHE A 24 1.66 2.10 14.93
CA PHE A 24 1.33 2.98 16.04
C PHE A 24 -0.16 3.32 16.12
N VAL A 25 -0.84 3.54 14.97
CA VAL A 25 -2.29 3.78 14.95
C VAL A 25 -3.07 2.55 15.42
N ALA A 26 -2.67 1.35 15.01
CA ALA A 26 -3.29 0.11 15.45
C ALA A 26 -3.08 -0.11 16.95
N LEU A 27 -1.86 0.08 17.44
CA LEU A 27 -1.52 -0.04 18.86
C LEU A 27 -2.27 0.95 19.74
N GLU A 28 -2.41 2.20 19.32
CA GLU A 28 -3.16 3.22 20.08
C GLU A 28 -4.63 2.88 20.23
N LYS A 29 -5.23 2.29 19.19
CA LYS A 29 -6.58 1.73 19.28
C LYS A 29 -6.62 0.55 20.25
N LEU A 30 -5.64 -0.35 20.18
CA LEU A 30 -5.57 -1.50 21.09
C LEU A 30 -5.43 -1.08 22.56
N PHE A 31 -4.60 -0.07 22.86
CA PHE A 31 -4.43 0.44 24.22
C PHE A 31 -5.76 0.90 24.85
N GLY A 32 -6.64 1.52 24.04
CA GLY A 32 -7.96 1.94 24.48
C GLY A 32 -9.00 0.82 24.57
N LEU A 33 -8.74 -0.34 23.94
CA LEU A 33 -9.64 -1.50 23.93
C LEU A 33 -9.23 -2.57 24.95
N CYS A 34 -8.00 -2.52 25.48
CA CYS A 34 -7.52 -3.44 26.52
C CYS A 34 -8.22 -3.21 27.87
N GLU A 35 -8.39 -4.29 28.64
CA GLU A 35 -8.84 -4.25 30.02
C GLU A 35 -7.80 -4.98 30.91
N PRO A 36 -7.14 -4.28 31.85
CA PRO A 36 -7.22 -2.84 32.08
C PRO A 36 -6.63 -2.00 30.92
N VAL A 37 -7.11 -0.77 30.78
CA VAL A 37 -6.64 0.18 29.76
C VAL A 37 -5.16 0.48 29.98
N VAL A 38 -4.37 0.42 28.91
CA VAL A 38 -2.94 0.71 28.97
C VAL A 38 -2.72 2.23 28.97
N THR A 39 -2.37 2.80 30.13
CA THR A 39 -2.21 4.25 30.31
C THR A 39 -0.75 4.67 30.54
N GLY A 40 0.08 3.79 31.10
CA GLY A 40 1.50 4.05 31.39
C GLY A 40 2.32 4.20 30.11
N GLY A 41 3.14 5.26 30.04
CA GLY A 41 3.98 5.50 28.87
C GLY A 41 5.06 4.44 28.66
N GLY A 42 5.65 3.92 29.74
CA GLY A 42 6.58 2.77 29.68
C GLY A 42 5.89 1.52 29.13
N ASP A 43 4.72 1.16 29.67
CA ASP A 43 3.94 0.00 29.20
C ASP A 43 3.59 0.12 27.71
N LYS A 44 3.19 1.31 27.25
CA LYS A 44 2.92 1.55 25.82
C LYS A 44 4.16 1.35 24.94
N ILE A 45 5.34 1.75 25.41
CA ILE A 45 6.61 1.55 24.70
C ILE A 45 6.94 0.06 24.64
N ASP A 46 6.80 -0.67 25.75
CA ASP A 46 7.06 -2.11 25.81
C ASP A 46 6.16 -2.88 24.84
N TRP A 47 4.87 -2.56 24.83
CA TRP A 47 3.93 -3.13 23.86
C TRP A 47 4.27 -2.74 22.42
N ALA A 48 4.70 -1.50 22.18
CA ALA A 48 5.09 -1.07 20.85
C ALA A 48 6.25 -1.88 20.29
N CYS A 49 7.24 -2.18 21.12
CA CYS A 49 8.36 -3.06 20.77
C CYS A 49 7.93 -4.52 20.63
N PHE A 50 7.11 -5.04 21.55
CA PHE A 50 6.69 -6.45 21.58
C PHE A 50 6.01 -6.93 20.29
N TYR A 51 5.24 -6.06 19.63
CA TYR A 51 4.53 -6.40 18.38
C TYR A 51 5.39 -6.26 17.11
N THR A 52 6.71 -6.20 17.23
CA THR A 52 7.64 -6.12 16.10
C THR A 52 8.47 -7.41 15.95
N ASP A 53 9.13 -7.60 14.81
CA ASP A 53 10.10 -8.68 14.63
C ASP A 53 11.38 -8.46 15.47
N ASP A 54 12.19 -9.50 15.64
CA ASP A 54 13.39 -9.47 16.50
C ASP A 54 14.39 -8.36 16.14
N ASP A 55 14.55 -8.05 14.86
CA ASP A 55 15.50 -7.04 14.41
C ASP A 55 14.97 -5.62 14.66
N THR A 56 13.67 -5.42 14.40
CA THR A 56 12.97 -4.17 14.73
C THR A 56 12.92 -3.94 16.24
N TYR A 57 12.65 -4.97 17.04
CA TYR A 57 12.65 -4.90 18.50
C TYR A 57 13.99 -4.39 19.03
N LYS A 58 15.09 -5.00 18.57
CA LYS A 58 16.45 -4.60 18.98
C LYS A 58 16.73 -3.15 18.63
N LEU A 59 16.38 -2.73 17.42
CA LEU A 59 16.54 -1.35 16.97
C LEU A 59 15.76 -0.37 17.85
N TRP A 60 14.49 -0.66 18.10
CA TRP A 60 13.62 0.23 18.88
C TRP A 60 14.04 0.30 20.34
N ALA A 61 14.46 -0.82 20.93
CA ALA A 61 15.04 -0.86 22.26
C ALA A 61 16.34 -0.06 22.35
N GLN A 62 17.20 -0.09 21.33
CA GLN A 62 18.41 0.74 21.28
C GLN A 62 18.06 2.24 21.23
N ILE A 63 17.09 2.63 20.39
CA ILE A 63 16.61 4.02 20.29
C ILE A 63 16.04 4.49 21.62
N HIS A 64 15.21 3.66 22.27
CA HIS A 64 14.62 3.94 23.58
C HIS A 64 15.67 4.09 24.68
N ASN A 65 16.67 3.19 24.71
CA ASN A 65 17.77 3.24 25.67
C ASN A 65 18.63 4.51 25.53
N GLY A 66 18.76 5.03 24.30
CA GLY A 66 19.45 6.29 24.01
C GLY A 66 18.61 7.56 24.23
N MET A 67 17.37 7.46 24.71
CA MET A 67 16.56 8.63 25.08
C MET A 67 17.03 9.23 26.42
N ASP A 68 16.89 10.56 26.55
CA ASP A 68 17.13 11.25 27.81
C ASP A 68 16.23 10.67 28.91
N ASN A 69 16.75 10.56 30.13
CA ASN A 69 16.02 9.98 31.27
C ASN A 69 14.67 10.67 31.52
N ALA A 70 14.57 11.98 31.28
CA ALA A 70 13.33 12.75 31.40
C ALA A 70 12.23 12.30 30.41
N ASN A 71 12.62 11.76 29.26
CA ASN A 71 11.73 11.38 28.16
C ASN A 71 11.53 9.86 28.06
N LYS A 72 12.21 9.07 28.88
CA LYS A 72 12.25 7.61 28.77
C LYS A 72 10.90 6.93 28.99
N ASN A 73 9.98 7.59 29.70
CA ASN A 73 8.62 7.13 29.92
C ASN A 73 7.58 7.91 29.08
N LEU A 74 8.01 8.77 28.17
CA LEU A 74 7.12 9.55 27.32
C LEU A 74 6.92 8.84 25.98
N TYR A 75 5.79 8.15 25.85
CA TYR A 75 5.43 7.39 24.66
C TYR A 75 5.44 8.24 23.38
N GLU A 76 4.95 9.49 23.44
CA GLU A 76 4.92 10.38 22.26
C GLU A 76 6.32 10.78 21.79
N ASP A 77 7.28 10.96 22.71
CA ASP A 77 8.67 11.26 22.35
C ASP A 77 9.36 10.03 21.75
N PHE A 78 9.08 8.84 22.30
CA PHE A 78 9.53 7.58 21.72
C PHE A 78 8.99 7.41 20.31
N LYS A 79 7.66 7.49 20.13
CA LYS A 79 6.99 7.42 18.82
C LYS A 79 7.57 8.44 17.84
N THR A 80 7.78 9.68 18.28
CA THR A 80 8.37 10.73 17.43
C THR A 80 9.80 10.38 16.99
N LYS A 81 10.64 9.85 17.89
CA LYS A 81 12.00 9.41 17.54
C LYS A 81 11.97 8.23 16.57
N ILE A 82 11.10 7.24 16.80
CA ILE A 82 10.90 6.12 15.88
C ILE A 82 10.47 6.63 14.50
N LEU A 83 9.44 7.47 14.41
CA LEU A 83 8.96 8.03 13.13
C LEU A 83 10.05 8.85 12.41
N LYS A 84 10.93 9.55 13.12
CA LYS A 84 12.09 10.25 12.52
C LYS A 84 13.14 9.29 11.99
N TYR A 85 13.27 8.11 12.58
CA TYR A 85 14.22 7.08 12.13
C TYR A 85 13.79 6.47 10.79
N TYR A 86 12.48 6.38 10.50
CA TYR A 86 11.97 5.90 9.22
C TYR A 86 11.71 7.08 8.25
N PRO A 87 12.54 7.27 7.21
CA PRO A 87 12.34 8.35 6.25
C PRO A 87 10.94 8.28 5.63
N GLY A 88 10.19 9.38 5.68
CA GLY A 88 8.81 9.46 5.18
C GLY A 88 7.71 9.24 6.22
N ALA A 89 8.01 8.70 7.41
CA ALA A 89 6.99 8.41 8.44
C ALA A 89 6.58 9.64 9.28
N VAL A 90 7.47 10.63 9.47
CA VAL A 90 7.19 11.87 10.24
C VAL A 90 6.01 12.66 9.66
N ASN A 91 5.85 12.61 8.34
CA ASN A 91 4.76 13.28 7.64
C ASN A 91 3.74 12.24 7.17
N ASN A 92 2.97 11.66 8.11
CA ASN A 92 1.74 10.87 7.90
C ASN A 92 0.75 11.38 6.82
N LYS A 93 1.02 12.53 6.23
CA LYS A 93 0.42 13.10 5.03
C LYS A 93 0.76 12.38 3.73
N HIS A 94 1.69 11.40 3.70
CA HIS A 94 2.19 10.86 2.44
C HIS A 94 2.09 9.34 2.32
N TRP A 95 0.88 8.76 2.33
CA TRP A 95 0.66 7.30 2.26
C TRP A 95 1.24 6.63 1.01
N TYR A 96 1.51 7.40 -0.04
CA TYR A 96 2.22 6.94 -1.22
C TYR A 96 3.05 8.09 -1.79
N ALA A 97 4.12 7.75 -2.50
CA ALA A 97 4.94 8.65 -3.30
C ALA A 97 4.90 8.27 -4.77
N THR A 98 5.36 9.16 -5.64
CA THR A 98 5.38 8.90 -7.09
C THR A 98 6.24 7.67 -7.42
N TRP A 99 7.33 7.46 -6.68
CA TRP A 99 8.19 6.28 -6.85
C TRP A 99 7.50 4.96 -6.48
N ASP A 100 6.51 4.96 -5.58
CA ASP A 100 5.71 3.76 -5.27
C ASP A 100 4.90 3.33 -6.50
N LEU A 101 4.33 4.30 -7.23
CA LEU A 101 3.61 4.04 -8.47
C LEU A 101 4.57 3.56 -9.57
N ASP A 102 5.73 4.22 -9.71
CA ASP A 102 6.74 3.85 -10.71
C ASP A 102 7.28 2.44 -10.46
N ASN A 103 7.58 2.09 -9.21
CA ASN A 103 8.02 0.75 -8.82
C ASN A 103 6.93 -0.29 -9.05
N LEU A 104 5.66 0.02 -8.74
CA LEU A 104 4.56 -0.89 -9.02
C LEU A 104 4.42 -1.13 -10.54
N VAL A 105 4.45 -0.06 -11.34
CA VAL A 105 4.40 -0.16 -12.80
C VAL A 105 5.55 -1.02 -13.32
N HIS A 106 6.78 -0.76 -12.86
CA HIS A 106 7.94 -1.52 -13.28
C HIS A 106 7.86 -3.00 -12.86
N LYS A 107 7.44 -3.29 -11.62
CA LYS A 107 7.25 -4.65 -11.12
C LYS A 107 6.28 -5.46 -11.96
N TRP A 108 5.21 -4.85 -12.45
CA TRP A 108 4.14 -5.55 -13.17
C TRP A 108 4.26 -5.52 -14.70
N GLN A 109 5.24 -4.77 -15.24
CA GLN A 109 5.59 -4.84 -16.65
C GLN A 109 5.93 -6.29 -17.02
N CYS A 110 5.29 -6.83 -18.08
CA CYS A 110 5.46 -8.20 -18.56
C CYS A 110 5.03 -9.32 -17.60
N CYS A 111 4.48 -9.02 -16.41
CA CYS A 111 4.12 -10.03 -15.41
C CYS A 111 2.65 -10.47 -15.46
N ILE A 112 1.77 -9.66 -16.05
CA ILE A 112 0.31 -9.94 -16.06
C ILE A 112 -0.03 -10.90 -17.21
N LYS A 113 -0.40 -12.14 -16.89
CA LYS A 113 -0.82 -13.17 -17.85
C LYS A 113 -2.28 -13.58 -17.67
N THR A 114 -2.80 -13.40 -16.47
CA THR A 114 -4.14 -13.85 -16.07
C THR A 114 -4.99 -12.69 -15.55
N LYS A 115 -6.30 -12.90 -15.53
CA LYS A 115 -7.24 -11.94 -14.92
C LYS A 115 -7.01 -11.75 -13.41
N GLY A 116 -6.55 -12.80 -12.71
CA GLY A 116 -6.22 -12.73 -11.28
C GLY A 116 -5.06 -11.78 -11.02
N GLU A 117 -3.96 -11.95 -11.76
CA GLU A 117 -2.78 -11.08 -11.71
C GLU A 117 -3.12 -9.64 -12.08
N PHE A 118 -3.96 -9.43 -13.10
CA PHE A 118 -4.44 -8.09 -13.44
C PHE A 118 -5.23 -7.47 -12.29
N THR A 119 -6.07 -8.24 -11.61
CA THR A 119 -6.90 -7.75 -10.50
C THR A 119 -6.01 -7.33 -9.32
N GLU A 120 -5.01 -8.14 -8.98
CA GLU A 120 -4.03 -7.83 -7.92
C GLU A 120 -3.28 -6.53 -8.23
N PHE A 121 -2.69 -6.44 -9.44
CA PHE A 121 -2.07 -5.21 -9.92
C PHE A 121 -3.01 -4.01 -9.86
N TYR A 122 -4.24 -4.16 -10.36
CA TYR A 122 -5.19 -3.05 -10.51
C TYR A 122 -5.63 -2.49 -9.16
N GLN A 123 -5.80 -3.34 -8.14
CA GLN A 123 -6.15 -2.89 -6.79
C GLN A 123 -5.05 -2.00 -6.19
N ASP A 124 -3.80 -2.45 -6.22
CA ASP A 124 -2.65 -1.67 -5.76
C ASP A 124 -2.50 -0.38 -6.57
N PHE A 125 -2.54 -0.51 -7.91
CA PHE A 125 -2.40 0.61 -8.83
C PHE A 125 -3.46 1.69 -8.56
N TYR A 126 -4.72 1.29 -8.42
CA TYR A 126 -5.83 2.21 -8.18
C TYR A 126 -5.70 2.91 -6.84
N SER A 127 -5.30 2.21 -5.78
CA SER A 127 -5.08 2.78 -4.44
C SER A 127 -3.99 3.86 -4.49
N ILE A 128 -2.80 3.50 -4.99
CA ILE A 128 -1.63 4.39 -5.06
C ILE A 128 -1.95 5.62 -5.91
N SER A 129 -2.41 5.40 -7.15
CA SER A 129 -2.60 6.50 -8.10
C SER A 129 -3.74 7.44 -7.71
N THR A 130 -4.85 6.94 -7.16
CA THR A 130 -5.96 7.79 -6.70
C THR A 130 -5.54 8.66 -5.52
N TRP A 131 -4.74 8.10 -4.61
CA TRP A 131 -4.17 8.85 -3.50
C TRP A 131 -3.24 9.96 -4.01
N LEU A 132 -2.36 9.66 -4.97
CA LEU A 132 -1.44 10.65 -5.57
C LEU A 132 -2.20 11.77 -6.31
N ILE A 133 -3.28 11.44 -7.02
CA ILE A 133 -4.15 12.44 -7.68
C ILE A 133 -4.81 13.34 -6.64
N LYS A 134 -5.37 12.78 -5.56
CA LYS A 134 -6.01 13.55 -4.49
C LYS A 134 -5.07 14.58 -3.86
N HIS A 135 -3.76 14.32 -3.88
CA HIS A 135 -2.73 15.21 -3.35
C HIS A 135 -2.07 16.08 -4.43
N ASN A 136 -2.58 16.08 -5.67
CA ASN A 136 -2.05 16.83 -6.82
C ASN A 136 -0.61 16.47 -7.21
N TRP A 137 -0.15 15.25 -6.92
CA TRP A 137 1.21 14.81 -7.23
C TRP A 137 1.32 14.24 -8.65
N ILE A 138 0.23 13.68 -9.15
CA ILE A 138 0.09 13.28 -10.54
C ILE A 138 -1.27 13.74 -11.07
N SER A 139 -1.36 13.93 -12.38
CA SER A 139 -2.65 14.20 -13.04
C SER A 139 -3.42 12.90 -13.32
N VAL A 140 -4.71 13.00 -13.59
CA VAL A 140 -5.53 11.89 -14.12
C VAL A 140 -4.93 11.33 -15.42
N LEU A 141 -4.36 12.20 -16.26
CA LEU A 141 -3.68 11.78 -17.48
C LEU A 141 -2.42 10.94 -17.20
N ASN A 142 -1.65 11.28 -16.17
CA ASN A 142 -0.48 10.50 -15.76
C ASN A 142 -0.90 9.10 -15.30
N GLN A 143 -1.97 8.98 -14.51
CA GLN A 143 -2.55 7.68 -14.11
C GLN A 143 -2.96 6.85 -15.33
N GLN A 144 -3.71 7.43 -16.28
CA GLN A 144 -4.13 6.72 -17.49
C GLN A 144 -2.94 6.24 -18.33
N LYS A 145 -1.91 7.09 -18.49
CA LYS A 145 -0.68 6.73 -19.22
C LYS A 145 0.10 5.62 -18.51
N ALA A 146 0.17 5.64 -17.19
CA ALA A 146 0.86 4.62 -16.39
C ALA A 146 0.16 3.25 -16.53
N LEU A 147 -1.17 3.21 -16.44
CA LEU A 147 -1.93 1.98 -16.69
C LEU A 147 -1.68 1.48 -18.12
N LEU A 148 -1.80 2.36 -19.11
CA LEU A 148 -1.56 2.02 -20.52
C LEU A 148 -0.14 1.47 -20.74
N CYS A 149 0.86 1.99 -20.04
CA CYS A 149 2.23 1.50 -20.08
C CYS A 149 2.27 0.01 -19.70
N VAL A 150 1.70 -0.37 -18.57
CA VAL A 150 1.65 -1.78 -18.13
C VAL A 150 0.89 -2.64 -19.15
N LEU A 151 -0.25 -2.16 -19.64
CA LEU A 151 -1.09 -2.91 -20.58
C LEU A 151 -0.41 -3.17 -21.94
N LYS A 152 0.48 -2.27 -22.39
CA LYS A 152 1.29 -2.46 -23.61
C LYS A 152 2.28 -3.63 -23.50
N PHE A 153 2.66 -3.99 -22.28
CA PHE A 153 3.58 -5.09 -22.00
C PHE A 153 2.87 -6.39 -21.65
N LEU A 154 1.57 -6.52 -21.94
CA LEU A 154 0.88 -7.80 -21.83
C LEU A 154 1.48 -8.83 -22.81
N PRO A 155 1.44 -10.14 -22.50
CA PRO A 155 2.14 -11.18 -23.24
C PRO A 155 1.88 -11.13 -24.76
N THR A 156 2.94 -10.85 -25.52
CA THR A 156 2.87 -10.69 -26.99
C THR A 156 2.46 -11.98 -27.70
N GLU A 157 2.84 -13.14 -27.17
CA GLU A 157 2.52 -14.47 -27.72
C GLU A 157 1.00 -14.71 -27.89
N SER A 158 0.18 -13.97 -27.15
CA SER A 158 -1.28 -14.09 -27.14
C SER A 158 -2.02 -12.98 -27.91
N CYS A 159 -1.26 -12.04 -28.51
CA CYS A 159 -1.76 -10.82 -29.17
C CYS A 159 -2.79 -10.05 -28.32
N ILE A 160 -2.68 -10.09 -26.98
CA ILE A 160 -3.67 -9.47 -26.08
C ILE A 160 -3.72 -7.96 -26.30
N TRP A 161 -2.57 -7.30 -26.42
CA TRP A 161 -2.52 -5.86 -26.66
C TRP A 161 -3.25 -5.46 -27.95
N ASP A 162 -3.02 -6.18 -29.07
CA ASP A 162 -3.68 -5.87 -30.34
C ASP A 162 -5.19 -6.11 -30.28
N LYS A 163 -5.63 -7.18 -29.60
CA LYS A 163 -7.05 -7.45 -29.35
C LYS A 163 -7.70 -6.33 -28.53
N MET A 164 -7.00 -5.85 -27.50
CA MET A 164 -7.47 -4.74 -26.68
C MET A 164 -7.55 -3.45 -27.47
N LEU A 165 -6.52 -3.12 -28.24
CA LEU A 165 -6.45 -1.90 -29.04
C LEU A 165 -7.58 -1.86 -30.07
N ASN A 166 -7.77 -2.94 -30.82
CA ASN A 166 -8.87 -3.07 -31.78
C ASN A 166 -10.24 -2.90 -31.10
N ARG A 167 -10.45 -3.52 -29.93
CA ARG A 167 -11.71 -3.37 -29.18
C ARG A 167 -11.93 -1.93 -28.69
N LEU A 168 -10.89 -1.27 -28.17
CA LEU A 168 -10.98 0.11 -27.71
C LEU A 168 -11.37 1.04 -28.85
N GLU A 169 -10.72 0.90 -30.01
CA GLU A 169 -10.99 1.72 -31.20
C GLU A 169 -12.41 1.49 -31.75
N GLN A 170 -12.84 0.23 -31.85
CA GLN A 170 -14.17 -0.12 -32.34
C GLN A 170 -15.30 0.33 -31.39
N LYS A 171 -15.11 0.15 -30.08
CA LYS A 171 -16.19 0.34 -29.11
C LYS A 171 -16.46 1.82 -28.79
N TYR A 172 -15.42 2.64 -28.70
CA TYR A 172 -15.53 3.98 -28.11
C TYR A 172 -15.44 5.13 -29.13
N ASN A 173 -15.31 4.83 -30.44
CA ASN A 173 -15.35 5.75 -31.58
C ASN A 173 -15.01 7.22 -31.22
N ARG A 174 -13.72 7.48 -30.96
CA ARG A 174 -13.24 8.72 -30.36
C ARG A 174 -12.34 9.54 -31.29
N ALA A 175 -12.18 10.82 -30.96
CA ALA A 175 -11.14 11.68 -31.54
C ALA A 175 -9.74 11.15 -31.21
N VAL A 176 -8.80 11.33 -32.14
CA VAL A 176 -7.43 10.76 -32.11
C VAL A 176 -6.64 11.20 -30.87
N ASP A 177 -6.91 12.40 -30.37
CA ASP A 177 -6.18 13.07 -29.30
C ASP A 177 -6.74 12.82 -27.88
N LYS A 178 -7.97 12.31 -27.78
CA LYS A 178 -8.61 12.06 -26.49
C LYS A 178 -7.97 10.83 -25.82
N PRO A 179 -7.50 10.89 -24.57
CA PRO A 179 -6.94 9.73 -23.86
C PRO A 179 -8.01 8.72 -23.46
N TRP A 180 -7.61 7.45 -23.24
CA TRP A 180 -8.53 6.40 -22.77
C TRP A 180 -8.80 6.59 -21.28
N THR A 181 -10.04 6.40 -20.85
CA THR A 181 -10.39 6.47 -19.43
C THR A 181 -9.95 5.21 -18.68
N MET A 182 -9.78 5.30 -17.36
CA MET A 182 -9.48 4.14 -16.52
C MET A 182 -10.52 3.03 -16.65
N ALA A 183 -11.80 3.39 -16.75
CA ALA A 183 -12.90 2.44 -16.89
C ALA A 183 -12.84 1.70 -18.23
N GLU A 184 -12.58 2.41 -19.32
CA GLU A 184 -12.43 1.84 -20.67
C GLU A 184 -11.27 0.84 -20.72
N LEU A 185 -10.12 1.21 -20.15
CA LEU A 185 -8.93 0.36 -20.10
C LEU A 185 -9.16 -0.90 -19.25
N LYS A 186 -9.75 -0.73 -18.06
CA LYS A 186 -10.08 -1.84 -17.15
C LYS A 186 -11.05 -2.82 -17.80
N GLU A 187 -12.15 -2.32 -18.37
CA GLU A 187 -13.16 -3.18 -18.99
C GLU A 187 -12.57 -3.97 -20.17
N THR A 188 -11.74 -3.30 -20.98
CA THR A 188 -11.17 -3.91 -22.19
C THR A 188 -10.14 -4.98 -21.86
N VAL A 189 -9.26 -4.76 -20.87
CA VAL A 189 -8.29 -5.78 -20.47
C VAL A 189 -8.96 -6.97 -19.78
N GLU A 190 -9.99 -6.74 -18.95
CA GLU A 190 -10.76 -7.82 -18.32
C GLU A 190 -11.45 -8.70 -19.37
N TRP A 191 -11.93 -8.10 -20.47
CA TRP A 191 -12.45 -8.86 -21.60
C TRP A 191 -11.35 -9.62 -22.35
N ALA A 192 -10.21 -8.98 -22.63
CA ALA A 192 -9.14 -9.56 -23.44
C ALA A 192 -8.43 -10.73 -22.72
N LEU A 193 -8.31 -10.65 -21.39
CA LEU A 193 -7.80 -11.74 -20.55
C LEU A 193 -8.81 -12.89 -20.39
N GLY A 194 -10.10 -12.66 -20.67
CA GLY A 194 -11.14 -13.67 -20.61
C GLY A 194 -11.27 -14.37 -19.25
N ASN A 195 -11.68 -15.64 -19.27
CA ASN A 195 -11.80 -16.50 -18.08
C ASN A 195 -10.50 -17.23 -17.73
N THR A 196 -9.33 -16.59 -17.88
CA THR A 196 -8.04 -17.14 -17.44
C THR A 196 -7.98 -17.19 -15.90
N MET A 197 -8.78 -18.09 -15.32
CA MET A 197 -8.62 -18.58 -13.96
C MET A 197 -7.73 -19.82 -14.03
N THR A 198 -6.42 -19.62 -14.05
CA THR A 198 -5.49 -20.74 -13.85
C THR A 198 -4.30 -20.29 -13.02
N LYS A 199 -4.41 -20.57 -11.71
CA LYS A 199 -3.31 -21.21 -11.00
C LYS A 199 -3.81 -22.60 -10.57
N VAL A 200 -3.22 -23.62 -11.18
CA VAL A 200 -3.07 -24.96 -10.60
C VAL A 200 -2.06 -24.84 -9.47
#